data_AF-N1RGW1-F1
#
_entry.id   AF-N1RGW1-F1
#
_cell.length_a   1.000
_cell.length_b   1.000
_cell.length_c   1.000
_cell.angle_alpha   90.00
_cell.angle_beta   90.00
_cell.angle_gamma   90.00
#
_symmetry.space_group_name_H-M   'P 1'
#
loop_
_entity.id
_entity.type
_entity.pdbx_description
1 polymer ?
#
loop_
_entity_poly.entity_id
_entity_poly.type
_entity_poly.pdbx_seq_one_letter_code
_entity_poly.pdbx_strand_id
1 'polypeptide(L)'
;MNTVRKEIHKREPSPLKFTYHSSPRMETKSCQYRVSSKPPDAPQWVDFFGRRDAERWMDVLGAFCFVYANRGHLTIEGVCNALKPILEEFEAELIMDWGMKTGVLEEDEDGLGLRVGEWWWLAVPWQWGRQLKARREVED
;
A
#
# COMPACT_ATOMS: atom_id res chain seq x y z
N MET A 1 -38.11 -1.89 -77.46
CA MET A 1 -36.80 -2.06 -78.13
C MET A 1 -36.11 -3.24 -77.49
N ASN A 2 -35.80 -4.24 -78.31
CA ASN A 2 -35.23 -5.52 -77.94
C ASN A 2 -33.69 -5.46 -77.82
N THR A 3 -33.15 -6.49 -77.14
CA THR A 3 -31.83 -7.16 -77.38
C THR A 3 -30.58 -6.42 -76.87
N VAL A 4 -29.51 -7.03 -76.32
CA VAL A 4 -28.97 -8.42 -76.32
C VAL A 4 -28.12 -8.67 -75.04
N ARG A 5 -28.12 -9.94 -74.61
CA ARG A 5 -27.28 -10.66 -73.62
C ARG A 5 -25.76 -10.46 -73.73
N LYS A 6 -25.03 -10.69 -72.61
CA LYS A 6 -23.89 -11.62 -72.52
C LYS A 6 -23.78 -12.24 -71.10
N GLU A 7 -24.01 -13.55 -71.00
CA GLU A 7 -23.43 -14.42 -69.95
C GLU A 7 -22.04 -14.85 -70.42
N ILE A 8 -20.99 -14.77 -69.58
CA ILE A 8 -19.81 -15.68 -69.60
C ILE A 8 -19.15 -15.74 -68.20
N HIS A 9 -19.46 -16.80 -67.46
CA HIS A 9 -18.53 -17.80 -66.89
C HIS A 9 -17.36 -17.42 -65.94
N LYS A 10 -17.36 -18.16 -64.80
CA LYS A 10 -16.22 -18.65 -63.98
C LYS A 10 -15.48 -17.65 -63.09
N ARG A 11 -15.48 -17.92 -61.77
CA ARG A 11 -14.43 -18.69 -61.06
C ARG A 11 -14.76 -18.70 -59.57
N GLU A 12 -14.89 -19.89 -58.97
CA GLU A 12 -14.76 -20.04 -57.52
C GLU A 12 -13.42 -19.45 -57.08
N PRO A 13 -13.37 -18.56 -56.07
CA PRO A 13 -12.10 -18.17 -55.51
C PRO A 13 -11.54 -19.36 -54.71
N SER A 14 -10.53 -19.99 -55.29
CA SER A 14 -9.62 -20.93 -54.61
C SER A 14 -9.18 -20.36 -53.24
N PRO A 15 -8.96 -21.21 -52.23
CA PRO A 15 -8.59 -20.75 -50.90
C PRO A 15 -7.36 -19.84 -50.99
N LEU A 16 -7.50 -18.63 -50.46
CA LEU A 16 -6.45 -17.62 -50.41
C LEU A 16 -5.18 -18.26 -49.87
N LYS A 17 -4.18 -18.37 -50.75
CA LYS A 17 -2.82 -18.75 -50.38
C LYS A 17 -2.33 -17.68 -49.40
N PHE A 18 -2.20 -18.07 -48.14
CA PHE A 18 -1.58 -17.25 -47.10
C PHE A 18 -0.09 -17.09 -47.45
N THR A 19 0.23 -16.05 -48.22
CA THR A 19 1.62 -15.62 -48.37
C THR A 19 2.02 -14.98 -47.04
N TYR A 20 2.81 -15.72 -46.27
CA TYR A 20 3.55 -15.19 -45.12
C TYR A 20 4.50 -14.10 -45.63
N HIS A 21 4.04 -12.86 -45.63
CA HIS A 21 4.96 -11.74 -45.54
C HIS A 21 5.46 -11.72 -44.11
N SER A 22 6.78 -11.90 -43.97
CA SER A 22 7.55 -11.73 -42.75
C SER A 22 7.13 -10.43 -42.06
N SER A 23 6.25 -10.56 -41.07
CA SER A 23 5.87 -9.46 -40.19
C SER A 23 7.11 -9.05 -39.39
N PRO A 24 7.39 -7.74 -39.22
CA PRO A 24 8.51 -7.31 -38.41
C PRO A 24 8.30 -7.86 -37.01
N ARG A 25 9.33 -8.58 -36.54
CA ARG A 25 9.51 -9.06 -35.17
C ARG A 25 8.90 -8.02 -34.22
N MET A 26 7.79 -8.37 -33.58
CA MET A 26 7.32 -7.64 -32.42
C MET A 26 8.47 -7.69 -31.43
N GLU A 27 9.20 -6.59 -31.30
CA GLU A 27 9.98 -6.33 -30.12
C GLU A 27 8.99 -6.38 -28.99
N THR A 28 8.97 -7.52 -28.30
CA THR A 28 8.54 -7.59 -26.93
C THR A 28 9.38 -6.53 -26.23
N LYS A 29 8.80 -5.33 -26.06
CA LYS A 29 9.26 -4.38 -25.08
C LYS A 29 9.22 -5.18 -23.79
N SER A 30 10.39 -5.68 -23.41
CA SER A 30 10.65 -6.18 -22.09
C SER A 30 10.08 -5.13 -21.17
N CYS A 31 8.91 -5.42 -20.61
CA CYS A 31 8.35 -4.67 -19.53
C CYS A 31 9.31 -4.99 -18.39
N GLN A 32 10.42 -4.25 -18.35
CA GLN A 32 11.38 -4.33 -17.30
C GLN A 32 10.58 -4.07 -16.04
N TYR A 33 10.34 -5.13 -15.27
CA TYR A 33 10.06 -5.06 -13.85
C TYR A 33 11.28 -4.38 -13.22
N ARG A 34 11.35 -3.05 -13.36
CA ARG A 34 12.21 -2.24 -12.51
C ARG A 34 11.62 -2.48 -11.14
N VAL A 35 12.29 -3.29 -10.34
CA VAL A 35 12.01 -3.45 -8.91
C VAL A 35 11.96 -2.02 -8.37
N SER A 36 10.75 -1.51 -8.10
CA SER A 36 10.58 -0.22 -7.47
C SER A 36 11.03 -0.43 -6.03
N SER A 37 12.32 -0.24 -5.76
CA SER A 37 12.85 -0.32 -4.41
C SER A 37 12.26 0.84 -3.62
N LYS A 38 11.63 0.52 -2.48
CA LYS A 38 11.10 1.49 -1.55
C LYS A 38 12.24 2.44 -1.13
N PRO A 39 12.01 3.76 -1.04
CA PRO A 39 13.02 4.66 -0.50
C PRO A 39 13.48 4.17 0.87
N PRO A 40 14.78 4.25 1.20
CA PRO A 40 15.29 3.78 2.50
C PRO A 40 14.59 4.45 3.69
N ASP A 41 14.11 5.68 3.51
CA ASP A 41 13.47 6.48 4.56
C ASP A 41 11.93 6.49 4.49
N ALA A 42 11.34 5.65 3.63
CA ALA A 42 9.89 5.56 3.56
C ALA A 42 9.37 4.72 4.74
N PRO A 43 8.43 5.22 5.55
CA PRO A 43 7.91 4.48 6.68
C PRO A 43 7.09 3.27 6.23
N GLN A 44 6.99 2.25 7.07
CA GLN A 44 6.38 0.95 6.76
C GLN A 44 4.92 1.02 6.29
N TRP A 45 4.17 2.05 6.70
CA TRP A 45 2.81 2.32 6.23
C TRP A 45 2.75 3.01 4.88
N VAL A 46 3.87 3.08 4.14
CA VAL A 46 3.96 3.54 2.76
C VAL A 46 4.50 2.41 1.89
N ASP A 47 3.78 2.05 0.84
CA ASP A 47 4.19 0.97 -0.07
C ASP A 47 5.29 1.39 -1.07
N PHE A 48 5.75 0.45 -1.90
CA PHE A 48 6.76 0.68 -2.94
C PHE A 48 6.36 1.70 -4.02
N PHE A 49 5.06 2.00 -4.11
CA PHE A 49 4.48 2.96 -5.04
C PHE A 49 4.15 4.30 -4.35
N GLY A 50 4.50 4.46 -3.07
CA GLY A 50 4.21 5.67 -2.29
C GLY A 50 2.76 5.75 -1.77
N ARG A 51 1.96 4.69 -1.89
CA ARG A 51 0.59 4.66 -1.37
C ARG A 51 0.63 4.44 0.14
N ARG A 52 -0.24 5.16 0.85
CA ARG A 52 -0.37 5.05 2.31
C ARG A 52 -1.31 3.91 2.67
N ASP A 53 -0.82 2.99 3.48
CA ASP A 53 -1.59 1.92 4.10
C ASP A 53 -2.10 2.39 5.46
N ALA A 54 -3.39 2.71 5.51
CA ALA A 54 -4.04 3.17 6.73
C ALA A 54 -4.12 2.06 7.80
N GLU A 55 -4.26 0.80 7.41
CA GLU A 55 -4.33 -0.33 8.35
C GLU A 55 -2.98 -0.50 9.05
N ARG A 56 -1.90 -0.48 8.28
CA ARG A 56 -0.54 -0.54 8.82
C ARG A 56 -0.20 0.65 9.71
N TRP A 57 -0.62 1.85 9.32
CA TRP A 57 -0.45 3.06 10.14
C TRP A 57 -1.13 2.91 11.51
N MET A 58 -2.39 2.45 11.53
CA MET A 58 -3.14 2.26 12.77
C MET A 58 -2.54 1.18 13.67
N ASP A 59 -2.07 0.07 13.09
CA ASP A 59 -1.42 -1.00 13.84
C ASP A 59 -0.16 -0.49 14.57
N VAL A 60 0.68 0.26 13.86
CA VAL A 60 1.94 0.81 14.41
C VAL A 60 1.65 1.89 15.44
N LEU A 61 0.74 2.83 15.12
CA LEU A 61 0.33 3.90 16.04
C LEU A 61 -0.27 3.32 17.33
N GLY A 62 -1.14 2.32 17.22
CA GLY A 62 -1.74 1.64 18.37
C GLY A 62 -0.70 0.95 19.25
N ALA A 63 0.24 0.22 18.65
CA ALA A 63 1.34 -0.40 19.40
C ALA A 63 2.21 0.64 20.11
N PHE A 64 2.54 1.74 19.42
CA PHE A 64 3.30 2.86 19.97
C PHE A 64 2.61 3.48 21.19
N CYS A 65 1.34 3.90 21.04
CA CYS A 65 0.56 4.48 22.13
C CYS A 65 0.37 3.50 23.29
N PHE A 66 0.15 2.22 23.01
CA PHE A 66 0.02 1.19 24.04
C PHE A 66 1.30 1.06 24.89
N VAL A 67 2.47 1.10 24.25
CA VAL A 67 3.75 1.03 24.98
C VAL A 67 3.94 2.24 25.89
N TYR A 68 3.71 3.46 25.40
CA TYR A 68 3.81 4.67 26.23
C TYR A 68 2.77 4.69 27.36
N ALA A 69 1.53 4.28 27.09
CA ALA A 69 0.47 4.25 28.10
C ALA A 69 0.78 3.28 29.26
N ASN A 70 1.50 2.18 29.00
CA ASN A 70 1.81 1.17 30.03
C ASN A 70 3.19 1.34 30.68
N ARG A 71 4.17 1.90 29.98
CA ARG A 71 5.55 2.04 30.48
C ARG A 71 5.89 3.45 30.96
N GLY A 72 5.04 4.43 30.68
CA GLY A 72 5.28 5.83 31.03
C GLY A 72 6.30 6.49 30.11
N HIS A 73 7.10 7.40 30.66
CA HIS A 73 8.04 8.21 29.89
C HIS A 73 9.17 7.34 29.33
N LEU A 74 9.17 7.16 28.01
CA LEU A 74 10.21 6.45 27.27
C LEU A 74 10.94 7.40 26.33
N THR A 75 12.25 7.18 26.21
CA THR A 75 13.05 7.73 25.11
C THR A 75 12.71 7.04 23.80
N ILE A 76 13.03 7.67 22.65
CA ILE A 76 12.88 7.09 21.31
C ILE A 76 13.57 5.72 21.22
N GLU A 77 14.78 5.61 21.74
CA GLU A 77 15.52 4.34 21.79
C GLU A 77 14.77 3.28 22.61
N GLY A 78 14.19 3.69 23.75
CA GLY A 78 13.43 2.80 24.64
C GLY A 78 12.18 2.23 23.97
N VAL A 79 11.41 3.06 23.26
CA VAL A 79 10.23 2.60 22.52
C VAL A 79 10.59 1.76 21.29
N CYS A 80 11.64 2.12 20.56
CA CYS A 80 12.11 1.32 19.42
C CYS A 80 12.59 -0.06 19.90
N ASN A 81 13.36 -0.12 20.99
CA ASN A 81 13.76 -1.39 21.60
C ASN A 81 12.57 -2.22 22.09
N ALA A 82 11.51 -1.58 22.60
CA ALA A 82 10.28 -2.24 23.03
C ALA A 82 9.48 -2.84 21.85
N LEU A 83 9.54 -2.20 20.68
CA LEU A 83 8.76 -2.54 19.52
C LEU A 83 9.54 -3.28 18.44
N LYS A 84 10.83 -3.56 18.61
CA LYS A 84 11.62 -4.33 17.63
C LYS A 84 10.95 -5.67 17.29
N PRO A 85 10.92 -6.07 16.00
CA PRO A 85 11.44 -5.38 14.80
C PRO A 85 10.38 -4.51 14.10
N ILE A 86 9.30 -4.16 14.79
CA ILE A 86 8.13 -3.50 14.22
C ILE A 86 8.40 -2.03 13.93
N LEU A 87 9.17 -1.32 14.76
CA LEU A 87 9.35 0.13 14.65
C LEU A 87 10.84 0.51 14.59
N GLU A 88 11.19 1.34 13.61
CA GLU A 88 12.50 1.97 13.47
C GLU A 88 12.51 3.41 14.04
N GLU A 89 13.69 3.94 14.35
CA GLU A 89 13.84 5.26 15.01
C GLU A 89 13.21 6.40 14.22
N PHE A 90 13.43 6.46 12.91
CA PHE A 90 12.85 7.51 12.06
C PHE A 90 11.31 7.43 12.01
N GLU A 91 10.75 6.22 12.13
CA GLU A 91 9.29 6.03 12.16
C GLU A 91 8.71 6.49 13.49
N ALA A 92 9.43 6.24 14.59
CA ALA A 92 9.07 6.73 15.91
C ALA A 92 9.04 8.26 15.93
N GLU A 93 10.04 8.93 15.36
CA GLU A 93 10.08 10.39 15.22
C GLU A 93 8.87 10.92 14.42
N LEU A 94 8.55 10.28 13.28
CA LEU A 94 7.37 10.65 12.48
C LEU A 94 6.06 10.52 13.27
N ILE A 95 5.93 9.47 14.09
CA ILE A 95 4.76 9.26 14.95
C ILE A 95 4.70 10.31 16.05
N MET A 96 5.84 10.64 16.68
CA MET A 96 5.92 11.67 17.72
C MET A 96 5.51 13.03 17.15
N ASP A 97 6.10 13.44 16.03
CA ASP A 97 5.77 14.68 15.35
C ASP A 97 4.28 14.78 15.01
N TRP A 98 3.71 13.71 14.48
CA TRP A 98 2.29 13.66 14.16
C TRP A 98 1.42 13.69 15.42
N GLY A 99 1.78 12.93 16.45
CA GLY A 99 1.03 12.80 17.69
C GLY A 99 1.01 14.11 18.47
N MET A 100 2.13 14.83 18.51
CA MET A 100 2.21 16.17 19.11
C MET A 100 1.34 17.19 18.37
N LYS A 101 1.37 17.18 17.03
CA LYS A 101 0.55 18.08 16.21
C LYS A 101 -0.95 17.81 16.33
N THR A 102 -1.33 16.56 16.63
CA THR A 102 -2.73 16.14 16.74
C THR A 102 -3.24 16.13 18.17
N GLY A 103 -2.37 16.25 19.17
CA GLY A 103 -2.68 16.12 20.59
C GLY A 103 -2.89 14.67 21.06
N VAL A 104 -2.61 13.68 20.20
CA VAL A 104 -2.61 12.27 20.61
C VAL A 104 -1.48 12.00 21.60
N LEU A 105 -0.38 12.73 21.43
CA LEU A 105 0.74 12.77 22.34
C LEU A 105 0.81 14.18 22.92
N GLU A 106 1.15 14.25 24.19
CA GLU A 106 1.27 15.49 24.94
C GLU A 106 2.64 15.53 25.61
N GLU A 107 3.20 16.73 25.71
CA GLU A 107 4.33 16.97 26.59
C GLU A 107 3.87 16.78 28.04
N ASP A 108 4.71 16.13 28.84
CA ASP A 108 4.49 16.06 30.28
C ASP A 108 4.62 17.46 30.91
N GLU A 109 3.88 17.71 32.00
CA GLU A 109 3.77 19.04 32.63
C GLU A 109 5.11 19.55 33.17
N ASP A 110 6.04 18.62 33.46
CA ASP A 110 7.40 18.92 33.89
C ASP A 110 8.40 19.07 32.73
N GLY A 111 7.97 18.89 31.47
CA GLY A 111 8.82 18.94 30.27
C GLY A 111 9.86 17.81 30.17
N LEU A 112 9.75 16.80 31.03
CA LEU A 112 10.72 15.71 31.18
C LEU A 112 10.35 14.44 30.37
N GLY A 113 9.20 14.44 29.71
CA GLY A 113 8.72 13.25 29.02
C GLY A 113 7.56 13.51 28.07
N LEU A 114 7.22 12.46 27.34
CA LEU A 114 6.07 12.42 26.44
C LEU A 114 5.03 11.49 27.08
N ARG A 115 3.77 11.93 27.12
CA ARG A 115 2.63 11.14 27.55
C ARG A 115 1.65 10.94 26.40
N VAL A 116 0.85 9.89 26.49
CA VAL A 116 -0.23 9.64 25.54
C VAL A 116 -1.49 10.29 26.09
N GLY A 117 -2.16 11.12 25.27
CA GLY A 117 -3.41 11.75 25.65
C GLY A 117 -4.51 10.70 25.88
N GLU A 118 -5.39 10.92 26.86
CA GLU A 118 -6.38 9.92 27.30
C GLU A 118 -7.28 9.39 26.17
N TRP A 119 -7.48 10.19 25.12
CA TRP A 119 -8.34 9.88 23.98
C TRP A 119 -7.63 9.11 22.86
N TRP A 120 -6.36 8.71 23.02
CA TRP A 120 -5.57 8.04 21.98
C TRP A 120 -6.25 6.81 21.37
N TRP A 121 -7.03 6.07 22.17
CA TRP A 121 -7.79 4.91 21.71
C TRP A 121 -8.89 5.27 20.71
N LEU A 122 -9.29 6.54 20.60
CA LEU A 122 -10.21 7.05 19.56
C LEU A 122 -9.46 7.41 18.27
N ALA A 123 -8.20 7.83 18.38
CA ALA A 123 -7.35 8.24 17.25
C ALA A 123 -6.81 7.06 16.44
N VAL A 124 -6.76 5.88 17.06
CA VAL A 124 -6.53 4.60 16.40
C VAL A 124 -7.91 4.00 16.15
N PRO A 125 -8.56 4.19 14.99
CA PRO A 125 -9.87 3.61 14.73
C PRO A 125 -9.71 2.10 14.51
N TRP A 126 -9.36 1.35 15.56
CA TRP A 126 -9.07 -0.06 15.42
C TRP A 126 -9.12 -0.91 16.70
N GLN A 127 -10.33 -1.40 16.99
CA GLN A 127 -10.55 -2.80 17.39
C GLN A 127 -11.70 -3.48 16.62
N TRP A 128 -12.62 -2.71 16.02
CA TRP A 128 -13.83 -3.26 15.40
C TRP A 128 -13.60 -3.96 14.04
N GLY A 129 -12.62 -3.51 13.25
CA GLY A 129 -12.35 -4.03 11.90
C GLY A 129 -11.76 -5.46 11.86
N ARG A 130 -10.86 -5.82 12.81
CA ARG A 130 -10.24 -7.17 12.85
C ARG A 130 -11.26 -8.27 13.06
N GLN A 131 -12.21 -8.05 13.96
CA GLN A 131 -13.25 -9.05 14.24
C GLN A 131 -14.10 -9.35 13.00
N LEU A 132 -14.40 -8.33 12.19
CA LEU A 132 -15.24 -8.48 10.99
C LEU A 132 -14.52 -9.14 9.81
N LYS A 133 -13.18 -9.11 9.78
CA LYS A 133 -12.36 -9.77 8.75
C LYS A 133 -12.07 -11.23 9.15
N ALA A 134 -11.66 -11.46 10.40
CA ALA A 134 -11.43 -12.80 10.93
C ALA A 134 -12.71 -13.66 10.95
N ARG A 135 -13.89 -13.05 11.14
CA ARG A 135 -15.17 -13.77 11.12
C ARG A 135 -15.64 -14.14 9.71
N ARG A 136 -15.21 -13.42 8.67
CA ARG A 136 -15.54 -13.73 7.27
C ARG A 136 -14.67 -14.84 6.70
N GLU A 137 -13.38 -14.88 7.06
CA GLU A 137 -12.46 -15.94 6.62
C GLU A 137 -12.74 -17.31 7.27
N VAL A 138 -13.58 -17.36 8.32
CA VAL A 138 -14.02 -18.61 8.97
C VAL A 138 -15.34 -19.14 8.35
N GLU A 139 -16.06 -18.32 7.59
CA GLU A 139 -17.35 -18.67 6.96
C GLU A 139 -17.25 -19.04 5.47
N ASP A 140 -16.07 -18.95 4.86
CA ASP A 140 -15.75 -19.39 3.48
C ASP A 140 -14.93 -20.70 3.47
#